data_AF-M0LJ83-F1
#
_entry.id   AF-M0LJ83-F1
#
_cell.length_a   1.000
_cell.length_b   1.000
_cell.length_c   1.000
_cell.angle_alpha   90.00
_cell.angle_beta   90.00
_cell.angle_gamma   90.00
#
_symmetry.space_group_name_H-M   'P 1'
#
loop_
_entity.id
_entity.type
_entity.pdbx_description
1 polymer ?
#
loop_
_entity_poly.entity_id
_entity_poly.type
_entity_poly.pdbx_seq_one_letter_code
_entity_poly.pdbx_strand_id
1 'polypeptide(L)'
;MSDESVDDRFRITVTVTDEETILDLVDRVDDVVDARVVPDGGADDLVPPQSRPSSVRVDLRDLTPKQWEALELAFKRGYYDQPRSVDLQALSEELDISKSAVSQRLRSAEATVVESVLEGAMSASNG
;
A
#
# COMPACT_ATOMS: atom_id res chain seq x y z
N MET A 1 -28.89 15.32 31.23
CA MET A 1 -28.50 14.01 31.79
C MET A 1 -27.67 13.34 30.72
N SER A 2 -26.35 13.42 30.83
CA SER A 2 -25.43 12.70 29.95
C SER A 2 -24.89 11.53 30.77
N ASP A 3 -25.23 10.33 30.35
CA ASP A 3 -24.62 9.09 30.82
C ASP A 3 -23.73 8.62 29.69
N GLU A 4 -22.48 9.05 29.72
CA GLU A 4 -21.43 8.55 28.83
C GLU A 4 -20.60 7.60 29.69
N SER A 5 -20.99 6.33 29.67
CA SER A 5 -20.14 5.25 30.18
C SER A 5 -18.90 5.23 29.31
N VAL A 6 -17.80 5.75 29.84
CA VAL A 6 -16.48 5.65 29.25
C VAL A 6 -16.11 4.16 29.34
N ASP A 7 -16.20 3.46 28.22
CA ASP A 7 -15.61 2.13 28.07
C ASP A 7 -14.10 2.27 28.37
N ASP A 8 -13.59 1.49 29.33
CA ASP A 8 -12.20 1.56 29.79
C ASP A 8 -11.26 1.12 28.66
N ARG A 9 -10.94 2.05 27.77
CA ARG A 9 -10.06 1.84 26.64
C ARG A 9 -8.63 2.20 27.01
N PHE A 10 -7.77 1.19 27.09
CA PHE A 10 -6.33 1.37 27.28
C PHE A 10 -5.65 1.50 25.91
N ARG A 11 -4.81 2.54 25.75
CA ARG A 11 -3.93 2.70 24.59
C ARG A 11 -2.52 2.30 24.99
N ILE A 12 -1.95 1.32 24.30
CA ILE A 12 -0.58 0.86 24.51
C ILE A 12 0.22 1.18 23.24
N THR A 13 1.30 1.94 23.38
CA THR A 13 2.25 2.22 22.30
C THR A 13 3.53 1.44 22.56
N VAL A 14 3.96 0.63 21.60
CA VAL A 14 5.19 -0.17 21.67
C VAL A 14 6.04 0.14 20.45
N THR A 15 7.29 0.55 20.68
CA THR A 15 8.28 0.71 19.61
C THR A 15 9.07 -0.59 19.50
N VAL A 16 8.96 -1.26 18.36
CA VAL A 16 9.71 -2.49 18.05
C VAL A 16 10.74 -2.15 16.97
N THR A 17 11.97 -2.63 17.15
CA THR A 17 13.12 -2.25 16.31
C THR A 17 13.48 -3.27 15.23
N ASP A 18 12.77 -4.39 15.18
CA ASP A 18 13.02 -5.50 14.26
C ASP A 18 11.71 -6.13 13.75
N GLU A 19 11.74 -6.58 12.50
CA GLU A 19 10.57 -7.06 11.76
C GLU A 19 10.03 -8.40 12.30
N GLU A 20 10.91 -9.28 12.77
CA GLU A 20 10.57 -10.59 13.34
C GLU A 20 9.73 -10.41 14.63
N THR A 21 10.15 -9.52 15.53
CA THR A 21 9.40 -9.21 16.76
C THR A 21 8.07 -8.53 16.48
N ILE A 22 7.92 -7.77 15.38
CA ILE A 22 6.63 -7.14 15.01
C ILE A 22 5.61 -8.21 14.65
N LEU A 23 5.98 -9.19 13.80
CA LEU A 23 5.06 -10.24 13.36
C LEU A 23 4.64 -11.13 14.54
N ASP A 24 5.60 -11.52 15.38
CA ASP A 24 5.33 -12.29 16.60
C ASP A 24 4.42 -11.53 17.59
N LEU A 25 4.58 -10.22 17.70
CA LEU A 25 3.75 -9.39 18.57
C LEU A 25 2.32 -9.28 18.03
N VAL A 26 2.14 -9.09 16.73
CA VAL A 26 0.82 -8.99 16.11
C VAL A 26 0.03 -10.28 16.29
N ASP A 27 0.63 -11.43 15.97
CA ASP A 27 -0.02 -12.74 16.11
C ASP A 27 -0.48 -13.00 17.57
N ARG A 28 0.33 -12.56 18.53
CA ARG A 28 0.07 -12.81 19.95
C ARG A 28 -0.93 -11.84 20.58
N VAL A 29 -1.13 -10.67 19.98
CA VAL A 29 -2.12 -9.69 20.42
C VAL A 29 -3.48 -9.96 19.78
N ASP A 30 -3.52 -10.51 18.55
CA ASP A 30 -4.76 -10.90 17.85
C ASP A 30 -5.57 -11.95 18.64
N ASP A 31 -4.89 -12.83 19.36
CA ASP A 31 -5.51 -13.82 20.26
C ASP A 31 -6.22 -13.21 21.49
N VAL A 32 -5.97 -11.94 21.83
CA VAL A 32 -6.40 -11.31 23.08
C VAL A 32 -7.32 -10.09 22.85
N VAL A 33 -7.11 -9.35 21.76
CA VAL A 33 -7.86 -8.14 21.40
C VAL A 33 -7.81 -7.97 19.88
N ASP A 34 -8.83 -7.36 19.25
CA ASP A 34 -8.81 -6.97 17.81
C ASP A 34 -7.62 -6.03 17.55
N ALA A 35 -6.46 -6.62 17.21
CA ALA A 35 -5.17 -5.96 17.25
C ALA A 35 -4.96 -5.17 15.96
N ARG A 36 -4.83 -3.84 16.08
CA ARG A 36 -4.58 -2.97 14.92
C ARG A 36 -3.26 -2.25 15.07
N VAL A 37 -2.37 -2.45 14.10
CA VAL A 37 -1.10 -1.72 14.02
C VAL A 37 -1.38 -0.29 13.55
N VAL A 38 -1.32 0.66 14.48
CA VAL A 38 -1.37 2.10 14.20
C VAL A 38 0.07 2.61 14.05
N PRO A 39 0.44 3.19 12.90
CA PRO A 39 1.76 3.82 12.75
C PRO A 39 1.93 4.95 13.76
N ASP A 40 3.17 5.16 14.23
CA ASP A 40 3.54 6.24 15.15
C ASP A 40 3.51 7.60 14.42
N GLY A 41 2.30 8.06 14.11
CA GLY A 41 2.01 9.43 13.69
C GLY A 41 1.81 10.26 14.95
N GLY A 42 2.79 11.11 15.26
CA GLY A 42 2.75 12.00 16.42
C GLY A 42 1.42 12.76 16.50
N ALA A 43 1.01 13.06 17.74
CA ALA A 43 -0.22 13.76 18.11
C ALA A 43 -0.32 15.23 17.62
N ASP A 44 0.24 15.53 16.45
CA ASP A 44 0.23 16.84 15.83
C ASP A 44 -0.18 16.68 14.36
N ASP A 45 -1.47 16.48 14.14
CA ASP A 45 -2.10 17.11 13.00
C ASP A 45 -3.60 17.13 13.23
N LEU A 46 -4.13 18.34 13.30
CA LEU A 46 -5.48 18.64 12.87
C LEU A 46 -5.55 18.30 11.39
N VAL A 47 -5.63 17.01 11.05
CA VAL A 47 -5.81 16.55 9.66
C VAL A 47 -7.23 16.98 9.29
N PRO A 48 -7.43 18.00 8.42
CA PRO A 48 -8.79 18.28 7.94
C PRO A 48 -9.32 17.00 7.28
N PRO A 49 -10.65 16.74 7.33
CA PRO A 49 -11.29 15.51 6.85
C PRO A 49 -11.16 15.25 5.33
N GLN A 50 -10.25 15.94 4.66
CA GLN A 50 -9.99 15.92 3.21
C GLN A 50 -8.52 15.65 2.88
N SER A 51 -7.65 15.43 3.87
CA SER A 51 -6.23 15.19 3.61
C SER A 51 -6.00 13.76 3.16
N ARG A 52 -5.28 13.62 2.04
CA ARG A 52 -4.77 12.33 1.55
C ARG A 52 -3.98 11.64 2.68
N PRO A 53 -4.16 10.33 2.89
CA PRO A 53 -3.41 9.60 3.91
C PRO A 53 -1.90 9.76 3.68
N SER A 54 -1.16 10.03 4.76
CA SER A 54 0.31 10.16 4.73
C SER A 54 1.02 8.82 4.49
N SER A 55 0.34 7.70 4.77
CA SER A 55 0.79 6.36 4.46
C SER A 55 -0.39 5.43 4.15
N VAL A 56 -0.18 4.47 3.26
CA VAL A 56 -1.16 3.47 2.85
C VAL A 56 -0.46 2.12 2.76
N ARG A 57 -1.05 1.06 3.32
CA ARG A 57 -0.62 -0.32 3.06
C ARG A 57 -1.17 -0.76 1.70
N VAL A 58 -0.29 -1.27 0.85
CA VAL A 58 -0.65 -1.80 -0.47
C VAL A 58 -0.42 -3.30 -0.45
N ASP A 59 -1.45 -4.08 -0.75
CA ASP A 59 -1.31 -5.51 -0.97
C ASP A 59 -0.88 -5.77 -2.41
N LEU A 60 0.29 -6.37 -2.60
CA LEU A 60 0.84 -6.66 -3.94
C LEU A 60 0.51 -8.08 -4.40
N ARG A 61 -0.17 -8.89 -3.58
CA ARG A 61 -0.52 -10.28 -3.93
C ARG A 61 -1.47 -10.37 -5.12
N ASP A 62 -2.22 -9.29 -5.39
CA ASP A 62 -3.15 -9.21 -6.51
C ASP A 62 -2.45 -8.97 -7.87
N LEU A 63 -1.16 -8.61 -7.86
CA LEU A 63 -0.36 -8.52 -9.07
C LEU A 63 0.11 -9.89 -9.52
N THR A 64 -0.26 -10.26 -10.74
CA THR A 64 0.29 -11.47 -11.35
C THR A 64 1.80 -11.33 -11.60
N PRO A 65 2.58 -12.43 -11.63
CA PRO A 65 4.02 -12.36 -11.91
C PRO A 65 4.37 -11.62 -13.21
N LYS A 66 3.54 -11.75 -14.25
CA LYS A 66 3.74 -11.08 -15.55
C LYS A 66 3.43 -9.57 -15.51
N GLN A 67 2.52 -9.15 -14.65
CA GLN A 67 2.22 -7.74 -14.41
C GLN A 67 3.35 -7.09 -13.61
N TRP A 68 3.83 -7.79 -12.57
CA TRP A 68 5.00 -7.36 -11.80
C TRP A 68 6.25 -7.22 -12.67
N GLU A 69 6.56 -8.24 -13.47
CA GLU A 69 7.69 -8.22 -14.42
C GLU A 69 7.62 -7.02 -15.37
N ALA A 70 6.43 -6.73 -15.92
CA ALA A 70 6.25 -5.60 -16.82
C ALA A 70 6.44 -4.25 -16.11
N LEU A 71 5.87 -4.08 -14.90
CA LEU A 71 6.05 -2.88 -14.09
C LEU A 71 7.52 -2.65 -13.71
N GLU A 72 8.18 -3.70 -13.24
CA GLU A 72 9.58 -3.67 -12.83
C GLU A 72 10.48 -3.29 -14.01
N LEU A 73 10.25 -3.88 -15.18
CA LEU A 73 11.00 -3.55 -16.38
C LEU A 73 10.73 -2.11 -16.83
N ALA A 74 9.47 -1.69 -16.88
CA ALA A 74 9.09 -0.33 -17.24
C ALA A 74 9.74 0.71 -16.31
N PHE A 75 9.75 0.45 -15.01
CA PHE A 75 10.44 1.29 -14.03
C PHE A 75 11.95 1.33 -14.27
N LYS A 76 12.62 0.17 -14.34
CA LYS A 76 14.08 0.09 -14.52
C LYS A 76 14.56 0.73 -15.82
N ARG A 77 13.76 0.66 -16.88
CA ARG A 77 14.09 1.24 -18.18
C ARG A 77 13.70 2.71 -18.30
N GLY A 78 13.04 3.29 -17.30
CA GLY A 78 12.67 4.71 -17.30
C GLY A 78 11.44 5.03 -18.16
N TYR A 79 10.53 4.08 -18.33
CA TYR A 79 9.24 4.32 -19.01
C TYR A 79 8.37 5.34 -18.27
N TYR A 80 8.52 5.43 -16.95
CA TYR A 80 7.80 6.37 -16.09
C TYR A 80 8.54 7.69 -15.85
N ASP A 81 9.72 7.88 -16.46
CA ASP A 81 10.51 9.09 -16.30
C ASP A 81 9.89 10.30 -17.01
N GLN A 82 10.31 11.49 -16.59
CA GLN A 82 9.93 12.76 -17.20
C GLN A 82 11.19 13.54 -17.60
N PRO A 83 11.64 13.54 -18.88
CA PRO A 83 11.06 12.83 -20.03
C PRO A 83 11.30 11.32 -20.01
N ARG A 84 10.45 10.54 -20.71
CA ARG A 84 10.57 9.08 -20.76
C ARG A 84 11.87 8.64 -21.44
N SER A 85 12.56 7.69 -20.81
CA SER A 85 13.80 7.11 -21.33
C SER A 85 13.54 6.02 -22.38
N VAL A 86 12.41 5.30 -22.26
CA VAL A 86 11.96 4.28 -23.24
C VAL A 86 10.47 4.41 -23.54
N ASP A 87 10.04 3.81 -24.64
CA ASP A 87 8.64 3.67 -25.02
C ASP A 87 8.15 2.21 -24.94
N LEU A 88 6.88 1.98 -25.27
CA LEU A 88 6.31 0.63 -25.27
C LEU A 88 6.92 -0.29 -26.33
N GLN A 89 7.54 0.25 -27.38
CA GLN A 89 8.17 -0.56 -28.41
C GLN A 89 9.44 -1.21 -27.85
N ALA A 90 10.31 -0.42 -27.21
CA ALA A 90 11.51 -0.92 -26.55
C ALA A 90 11.20 -1.99 -25.48
N LEU A 91 10.17 -1.77 -24.67
CA LEU A 91 9.73 -2.76 -23.67
C LEU A 91 9.19 -4.05 -24.32
N SER A 92 8.53 -3.94 -25.49
CA SER A 92 7.98 -5.09 -26.20
C SER A 92 9.05 -6.00 -26.79
N GLU A 93 10.14 -5.40 -27.27
CA GLU A 93 11.30 -6.11 -27.78
C GLU A 93 12.02 -6.89 -26.67
N GLU A 94 12.09 -6.32 -25.47
CA GLU A 94 12.76 -6.96 -24.33
C GLU A 94 11.91 -8.07 -23.69
N LEU A 95 10.58 -7.91 -23.65
CA LEU A 95 9.64 -8.91 -23.13
C LEU A 95 9.25 -9.98 -24.18
N ASP A 96 9.73 -9.86 -25.42
CA ASP A 96 9.37 -10.71 -26.57
C ASP A 96 7.85 -10.93 -26.73
N ILE A 97 7.10 -9.83 -26.67
CA ILE A 97 5.64 -9.81 -26.85
C ILE A 97 5.23 -8.62 -27.70
N SER A 98 3.97 -8.57 -28.13
CA SER A 98 3.49 -7.41 -28.88
C SER A 98 3.45 -6.15 -28.00
N LYS A 99 3.64 -4.99 -28.63
CA LYS A 99 3.43 -3.67 -28.00
C LYS A 99 2.05 -3.53 -27.33
N SER A 100 1.00 -4.12 -27.93
CA SER A 100 -0.34 -4.14 -27.34
C SER A 100 -0.42 -5.00 -26.09
N ALA A 101 0.30 -6.13 -26.04
CA ALA A 101 0.36 -6.99 -24.87
C ALA A 101 1.12 -6.31 -23.72
N VAL A 102 2.24 -5.63 -23.98
CA VAL A 102 2.92 -4.79 -22.95
C VAL A 102 1.97 -3.73 -22.41
N SER A 103 1.31 -2.98 -23.32
CA SER A 103 0.37 -1.93 -22.93
C SER A 103 -0.78 -2.46 -22.07
N GLN A 104 -1.32 -3.63 -22.40
CA GLN A 104 -2.36 -4.27 -21.59
C GLN A 104 -1.83 -4.72 -20.22
N ARG A 105 -0.65 -5.36 -20.16
CA ARG A 105 -0.06 -5.79 -18.88
C ARG A 105 0.19 -4.62 -17.96
N LEU A 106 0.81 -3.54 -18.45
CA LEU A 106 1.05 -2.33 -17.67
C LEU A 106 -0.26 -1.70 -17.18
N ARG A 107 -1.25 -1.52 -18.06
CA ARG A 107 -2.56 -0.99 -17.64
C ARG A 107 -3.23 -1.84 -16.57
N SER A 108 -3.21 -3.16 -16.70
CA SER A 108 -3.79 -4.05 -15.68
C SER A 108 -3.02 -3.96 -14.36
N ALA A 109 -1.69 -3.93 -14.42
CA ALA A 109 -0.85 -3.80 -13.23
C ALA A 109 -1.07 -2.45 -12.51
N GLU A 110 -1.11 -1.35 -13.28
CA GLU A 110 -1.40 -0.01 -12.79
C GLU A 110 -2.80 0.07 -12.16
N ALA A 111 -3.81 -0.56 -12.77
CA ALA A 111 -5.16 -0.61 -12.21
C ALA A 111 -5.19 -1.32 -10.85
N THR A 112 -4.55 -2.49 -10.75
CA THR A 112 -4.43 -3.23 -9.48
C THR A 112 -3.73 -2.38 -8.42
N VAL A 113 -2.61 -1.73 -8.74
CA VAL A 113 -1.90 -0.87 -7.77
C VAL A 113 -2.79 0.29 -7.30
N VAL A 114 -3.52 0.94 -8.22
CA VAL A 114 -4.42 2.04 -7.87
C VAL A 114 -5.55 1.55 -6.96
N GLU A 115 -6.15 0.39 -7.26
CA GLU A 115 -7.20 -0.21 -6.43
C GLU A 115 -6.68 -0.51 -5.02
N SER A 116 -5.56 -1.22 -4.89
CA SER A 116 -4.96 -1.55 -3.59
C SER A 116 -4.59 -0.30 -2.78
N VAL A 117 -4.11 0.77 -3.44
CA VAL A 117 -3.83 2.06 -2.77
C VAL A 117 -5.11 2.73 -2.29
N LEU A 118 -6.18 2.72 -3.08
CA LEU A 118 -7.44 3.36 -2.69
C LEU A 118 -8.15 2.58 -1.59
N GLU A 119 -8.13 1.25 -1.65
CA GLU A 119 -8.66 0.40 -0.60
C GLU A 119 -7.93 0.60 0.73
N GLY A 120 -6.59 0.57 0.71
CA GLY A 120 -5.79 0.84 1.90
C GLY A 120 -6.01 2.25 2.45
N ALA A 121 -6.23 3.25 1.58
CA ALA A 121 -6.56 4.62 1.98
C ALA A 121 -7.95 4.71 2.66
N MET A 122 -8.95 4.01 2.15
CA MET A 122 -10.31 3.98 2.72
C MET A 122 -10.34 3.25 4.06
N SER A 123 -9.57 2.18 4.21
CA SER A 123 -9.42 1.47 5.48
C SER A 123 -8.71 2.33 6.55
N ALA A 124 -7.77 3.18 6.15
CA ALA A 124 -7.07 4.10 7.05
C ALA A 124 -7.92 5.31 7.49
N SER A 125 -8.94 5.69 6.70
CA SER A 125 -9.85 6.80 7.04
C SER A 125 -11.01 6.39 7.96
N ASN A 126 -11.29 5.08 8.09
CA ASN A 126 -12.39 4.54 8.89
C ASN A 126 -11.96 4.02 10.28
N GLY A 127 -10.68 4.18 10.65
CA GLY A 127 -10.11 3.77 11.94
C GLY A 127 -9.67 4.96 12.77
#